data_AF-A0A946FJG4-F1
#
_entry.id   AF-A0A946FJG4-F1
#
_cell.length_a   1.000
_cell.length_b   1.000
_cell.length_c   1.000
_cell.angle_alpha   90.00
_cell.angle_beta   90.00
_cell.angle_gamma   90.00
#
_symmetry.space_group_name_H-M   'P 1'
#
loop_
_entity.id
_entity.type
_entity.pdbx_description
1 polymer ?
#
loop_
_entity_poly.entity_id
_entity_poly.type
_entity_poly.pdbx_seq_one_letter_code
_entity_poly.pdbx_strand_id
1 'polypeptide(L)' 'MKIKIELDSFNIVGESQPILEVFDVVERAAGSQSTVMIYGESGTGKELIARALHLNSPRAAKP' A
#
# COMPACT_ATOMS: atom_id res chain seq x y z
N MET A 1 13.13 -17.08 -0.29
CA MET A 1 12.72 -16.20 -1.40
C MET A 1 12.63 -14.80 -0.80
N LYS A 2 13.62 -13.93 -1.04
CA LYS A 2 13.62 -12.58 -0.49
C LYS A 2 12.66 -11.74 -1.33
N ILE A 3 11.48 -11.45 -0.81
CA ILE A 3 10.57 -10.48 -1.40
C ILE A 3 11.22 -9.12 -1.20
N LYS A 4 11.99 -8.68 -2.20
CA LYS A 4 12.54 -7.33 -2.29
C LYS A 4 11.44 -6.50 -2.96
N ILE A 5 10.37 -6.20 -2.21
CA ILE A 5 9.48 -5.11 -2.61
C ILE A 5 10.40 -3.88 -2.58
N GLU A 6 10.62 -3.24 -3.73
CA GLU A 6 11.26 -1.93 -3.77
C GLU A 6 10.32 -0.94 -3.07
N LEU A 7 10.47 -0.85 -1.75
CA LEU A 7 9.79 0.08 -0.83
C LEU A 7 9.91 1.54 -1.29
N ASP A 8 10.88 1.84 -2.16
CA ASP A 8 11.08 3.12 -2.83
C ASP A 8 9.85 3.59 -3.60
N SER A 9 9.01 2.68 -4.11
CA SER A 9 7.80 3.05 -4.87
C SER A 9 6.76 3.78 -4.00
N PHE A 10 6.80 3.59 -2.68
CA PHE A 10 5.78 4.09 -1.77
C PHE A 10 6.27 5.23 -0.86
N ASN A 11 7.58 5.49 -0.80
CA ASN A 11 8.20 6.30 0.25
C ASN A 11 7.80 5.84 1.68
N ILE A 12 7.53 4.55 1.87
CA ILE A 12 7.20 3.97 3.18
C ILE A 12 8.41 3.19 3.67
N VAL A 13 8.88 3.54 4.87
CA VAL A 13 9.97 2.81 5.54
C VAL A 13 9.38 1.82 6.52
N GLY A 14 9.63 0.53 6.32
CA GLY A 14 9.23 -0.52 7.24
C GLY A 14 9.59 -1.91 6.73
N GLU A 15 10.11 -2.75 7.63
CA GLU A 15 10.55 -4.13 7.33
C GLU A 15 9.94 -5.19 8.24
N SER A 16 9.03 -4.79 9.14
CA SER A 16 8.36 -5.72 10.05
C SER A 16 7.39 -6.66 9.30
N GLN A 17 7.20 -7.87 9.82
CA GLN A 17 6.28 -8.83 9.19
C GLN A 17 4.86 -8.26 8.97
N PRO A 18 4.25 -7.52 9.92
CA PRO A 18 2.94 -6.93 9.70
C PRO A 18 2.90 -5.88 8.58
N ILE A 19 3.97 -5.08 8.38
CA ILE A 19 3.97 -4.09 7.30
C ILE A 19 4.14 -4.77 5.93
N LEU A 20 4.90 -5.87 5.86
CA LEU A 20 5.02 -6.68 4.65
C LEU A 20 3.66 -7.27 4.24
N GLU A 21 2.89 -7.80 5.19
CA GLU A 21 1.54 -8.29 4.94
C GLU A 21 0.60 -7.19 4.44
N VAL A 22 0.72 -5.97 4.99
CA VAL A 22 -0.04 -4.80 4.49
C VAL A 22 0.32 -4.50 3.04
N PHE A 23 1.60 -4.55 2.65
CA PHE A 23 2.00 -4.35 1.24
C PHE A 23 1.43 -5.43 0.31
N ASP A 24 1.41 -6.70 0.73
CA ASP A 24 0.79 -7.79 -0.03
C ASP A 24 -0.73 -7.58 -0.22
N VAL A 25 -1.41 -6.96 0.75
CA VAL A 25 -2.82 -6.57 0.59
C VAL A 25 -2.95 -5.41 -0.40
N VAL A 26 -2.09 -4.40 -0.30
CA VAL A 26 -2.10 -3.22 -1.18
C VAL A 26 -1.92 -3.63 -2.64
N GLU A 27 -0.93 -4.48 -2.94
CA GLU A 27 -0.64 -4.95 -4.30
C GLU A 27 -1.86 -5.64 -4.93
N ARG A 28 -2.51 -6.55 -4.18
CA ARG A 28 -3.72 -7.24 -4.64
C ARG A 28 -4.92 -6.31 -4.78
N ALA A 29 -5.09 -5.38 -3.85
CA ALA A 29 -6.22 -4.47 -3.83
C ALA A 29 -6.12 -3.38 -4.91
N ALA A 30 -4.91 -2.93 -5.26
CA ALA A 30 -4.67 -1.90 -6.26
C ALA A 30 -5.14 -2.33 -7.67
N GLY A 31 -5.03 -3.62 -8.01
CA GLY A 31 -5.55 -4.18 -9.25
C GLY A 31 -7.08 -4.34 -9.28
N SER A 32 -7.78 -4.12 -8.16
CA SER A 32 -9.22 -4.31 -8.04
C SER A 32 -10.01 -3.01 -8.21
N GLN A 33 -11.28 -3.16 -8.60
CA GLN A 33 -12.26 -2.07 -8.64
C GLN A 33 -13.08 -1.96 -7.34
N SER A 34 -12.86 -2.85 -6.37
CA SER A 34 -13.56 -2.83 -5.09
C SER A 34 -13.21 -1.60 -4.25
N THR A 35 -14.13 -1.20 -3.36
CA THR A 35 -13.87 -0.20 -2.31
C THR A 35 -12.94 -0.79 -1.25
N VAL A 36 -11.93 -0.01 -0.85
CA VAL A 36 -10.96 -0.39 0.18
C VAL A 36 -11.13 0.51 1.39
N MET A 37 -11.08 -0.07 2.59
CA MET A 37 -11.19 0.63 3.86
C MET A 37 -9.92 0.42 4.68
N ILE A 38 -9.27 1.52 5.06
CA ILE A 38 -7.98 1.49 5.78
C ILE A 38 -8.22 1.90 7.22
N TYR A 39 -7.89 1.00 8.15
CA TYR A 39 -8.02 1.22 9.60
C TYR A 39 -6.66 1.37 10.27
N GLY A 40 -6.68 1.96 11.47
CA GLY A 40 -5.49 2.19 12.28
C GLY A 40 -5.59 3.48 13.08
N GLU A 41 -4.73 3.62 14.09
CA GLU A 41 -4.68 4.78 14.96
C GLU A 41 -4.20 6.05 14.23
N SER A 42 -4.36 7.20 14.87
CA SER A 42 -3.82 8.45 14.34
C SER A 42 -2.28 8.37 14.24
N GLY A 43 -1.70 8.89 13.17
CA GLY A 43 -0.24 8.92 12.98
C GLY A 43 0.40 7.62 12.48
N THR A 44 -0.36 6.55 12.21
CA THR A 44 0.21 5.26 11.73
C THR A 44 0.47 5.19 10.22
N GLY A 45 0.39 6.31 9.50
CA GLY A 45 0.72 6.36 8.07
C GLY A 45 -0.33 5.79 7.12
N LYS A 46 -1.61 5.70 7.52
CA LYS A 46 -2.72 5.23 6.66
C LYS A 46 -2.83 5.97 5.32
N GLU A 47 -2.49 7.26 5.31
CA GLU A 47 -2.48 8.08 4.09
C GLU A 47 -1.41 7.63 3.09
N LEU A 48 -0.25 7.17 3.57
CA LEU A 48 0.79 6.60 2.73
C LEU A 48 0.30 5.31 2.07
N ILE A 49 -0.45 4.49 2.81
CA ILE A 49 -1.09 3.27 2.29
C ILE A 49 -2.17 3.60 1.26
N ALA A 50 -3.01 4.60 1.50
CA ALA A 50 -4.02 5.05 0.55
C ALA A 50 -3.38 5.52 -0.77
N ARG A 51 -2.31 6.31 -0.66
CA ARG A 51 -1.55 6.82 -1.81
C ARG A 51 -0.86 5.69 -2.56
N ALA A 52 -0.26 4.75 -1.85
CA ALA A 52 0.34 3.54 -2.39
C ALA A 52 -0.66 2.75 -3.24
N LEU A 53 -1.86 2.52 -2.70
CA LEU A 53 -2.94 1.81 -3.38
C LEU A 53 -3.40 2.54 -4.65
N HIS A 54 -3.53 3.85 -4.59
CA HIS A 54 -3.91 4.67 -5.74
C HIS A 54 -2.85 4.61 -6.85
N LEU A 55 -1.58 4.86 -6.51
CA LEU A 55 -0.46 4.89 -7.47
C LEU A 55 -0.20 3.55 -8.17
N ASN A 56 -0.59 2.43 -7.54
CA ASN A 56 -0.45 1.09 -8.11
C ASN A 56 -1.72 0.57 -8.79
N SER A 57 -2.76 1.40 -8.86
CA SER A 57 -4.00 1.03 -9.52
C SER A 57 -4.04 1.49 -10.99
N PRO A 58 -4.92 0.91 -11.83
CA PRO A 58 -5.18 1.43 -13.18
C PRO A 58 -5.67 2.89 -13.21
N ARG A 59 -6.03 3.45 -12.05
CA ARG A 59 -6.53 4.81 -11.88
C ARG A 59 -5.42 5.81 -11.52
N ALA A 60 -4.16 5.39 -11.36
CA ALA A 60 -3.05 6.24 -10.91
C ALA A 60 -2.85 7.56 -11.71
N ALA A 61 -3.27 7.60 -12.96
CA ALA A 61 -3.18 8.80 -13.82
C ALA A 61 -4.36 9.78 -13.66
N LYS A 62 -5.35 9.45 -12.84
CA LYS A 62 -6.56 10.25 -12.59
C LYS A 62 -6.72 10.43 -11.08
N PRO A 63 -7.30 11.54 -10.59
CA PRO A 63 -7.57 11.71 -9.16
C PRO A 63 -8.53 10.66 -8.60
#